data_AF-A0AA38K7A1-F1
#
_entry.id   AF-A0AA38K7A1-F1
#
_cell.length_a   1.000
_cell.length_b   1.000
_cell.length_c   1.000
_cell.angle_alpha   90.00
_cell.angle_beta   90.00
_cell.angle_gamma   90.00
#
_symmetry.space_group_name_H-M   'P 1'
#
loop_
_entity.id
_entity.type
_entity.pdbx_description
1 polymer ?
#
loop_
_entity_poly.entity_id
_entity_poly.type
_entity_poly.pdbx_seq_one_letter_code
_entity_poly.pdbx_strand_id
1 'polypeptide(L)'
;MPTATPNHWNTPYPPSYPPWAYPPFPTYPYPSPMPPAPGRAASPHSSPGPTSSPSVTPSKRSLIDIPRISEWLEGVDKDDIRGQDGLQVSQYSDALETNGIIRISDLVDVEVNQLMAMIGANWGVANRLVKYAKEDMGQINKKSKKSRH
;
A
#
# COMPACT_ATOMS: atom_id res chain seq x y z
N MET A 1 7.71 -26.84 -57.30
CA MET A 1 6.70 -27.44 -56.41
C MET A 1 7.01 -27.02 -54.98
N PRO A 2 6.20 -26.15 -54.34
CA PRO A 2 6.43 -25.79 -52.95
C PRO A 2 5.66 -26.74 -52.02
N THR A 3 6.40 -27.48 -51.20
CA THR A 3 5.85 -28.33 -50.14
C THR A 3 5.65 -27.47 -48.89
N ALA A 4 4.39 -27.13 -48.59
CA ALA A 4 4.01 -26.46 -47.35
C ALA A 4 3.96 -27.49 -46.21
N THR A 5 4.74 -27.30 -45.16
CA THR A 5 4.61 -28.05 -43.90
C THR A 5 3.89 -27.18 -42.86
N PRO A 6 2.83 -27.69 -42.21
CA PRO A 6 2.09 -26.94 -41.21
C PRO A 6 2.76 -27.01 -39.82
N ASN A 7 2.73 -25.86 -39.14
CA ASN A 7 3.15 -25.65 -37.76
C ASN A 7 2.33 -26.48 -36.76
N HIS A 8 2.99 -27.22 -35.88
CA HIS A 8 2.39 -27.90 -34.73
C HIS A 8 2.89 -27.25 -33.44
N TRP A 9 2.12 -26.28 -32.95
CA TRP A 9 2.27 -25.73 -31.60
C TRP A 9 1.79 -26.76 -30.59
N ASN A 10 2.72 -27.48 -29.98
CA ASN A 10 2.45 -28.38 -28.86
C ASN A 10 2.55 -27.56 -27.56
N THR A 11 1.42 -27.04 -27.07
CA THR A 11 1.34 -26.42 -25.74
C THR A 11 0.52 -27.32 -24.82
N PRO A 12 1.09 -27.85 -23.73
CA PRO A 12 0.33 -28.57 -22.72
C PRO A 12 -0.55 -27.59 -21.96
N TYR A 13 -1.87 -27.84 -21.97
CA TYR A 13 -2.86 -27.10 -21.20
C TYR A 13 -2.57 -27.21 -19.69
N PRO A 14 -2.74 -26.13 -18.89
CA PRO A 14 -2.72 -26.22 -17.43
C PRO A 14 -3.99 -26.92 -16.90
N PRO A 15 -3.91 -27.54 -15.71
CA PRO A 15 -5.00 -28.34 -15.14
C PRO A 15 -6.23 -27.47 -14.77
N SER A 16 -7.40 -27.91 -15.23
CA SER A 16 -8.70 -27.41 -14.78
C SER A 16 -8.95 -27.81 -13.33
N TYR A 17 -9.05 -26.82 -12.43
CA TYR A 17 -9.57 -27.02 -11.08
C TYR A 17 -11.10 -26.81 -11.05
N PRO A 18 -11.86 -27.67 -10.35
CA PRO A 18 -13.31 -27.53 -10.22
C PRO A 18 -13.72 -26.36 -9.29
N PRO A 19 -14.84 -25.68 -9.56
CA PRO A 19 -15.23 -24.41 -8.92
C PRO A 19 -15.84 -24.51 -7.50
N TRP A 20 -15.66 -25.60 -6.76
CA TRP A 20 -16.38 -25.83 -5.48
C TRP A 20 -15.51 -26.34 -4.32
N ALA A 21 -14.19 -26.30 -4.44
CA ALA A 21 -13.29 -26.64 -3.33
C ALA A 21 -13.16 -25.47 -2.33
N TYR A 22 -14.21 -25.21 -1.55
CA TYR A 22 -14.13 -24.36 -0.36
C TYR A 22 -13.68 -25.22 0.84
N PRO A 23 -12.65 -24.81 1.59
CA PRO A 23 -12.36 -25.41 2.90
C PRO A 23 -13.42 -24.99 3.93
N PRO A 24 -13.81 -25.89 4.85
CA PRO A 24 -14.74 -25.54 5.93
C PRO A 24 -14.06 -24.61 6.94
N PHE A 25 -14.67 -23.45 7.19
CA PHE A 25 -14.26 -22.54 8.26
C PHE A 25 -14.52 -23.18 9.63
N PRO A 26 -13.57 -23.11 10.58
CA PRO A 26 -13.83 -23.53 11.95
C PRO A 26 -14.77 -22.53 12.65
N THR A 27 -15.87 -23.06 13.17
CA THR A 27 -16.82 -22.36 14.04
C THR A 27 -16.17 -22.07 15.39
N TYR A 28 -15.95 -20.80 15.71
CA TYR A 28 -15.57 -20.37 17.05
C TYR A 28 -16.81 -20.30 17.97
N PRO A 29 -16.83 -21.02 19.11
CA PRO A 29 -17.87 -20.83 20.11
C PRO A 29 -17.68 -19.53 20.91
N TYR A 30 -18.82 -18.90 21.17
CA TYR A 30 -19.08 -17.63 21.82
C TYR A 30 -18.39 -17.43 23.20
N PRO A 31 -18.11 -16.17 23.61
CA PRO A 31 -17.61 -15.85 24.95
C PRO A 31 -18.73 -15.87 26.01
N SER A 32 -18.45 -16.53 27.15
CA SER A 32 -19.28 -16.45 28.35
C SER A 32 -19.07 -15.12 29.09
N PRO A 33 -20.14 -14.42 29.52
CA PRO A 33 -20.03 -13.27 30.42
C PRO A 33 -19.85 -13.74 31.88
N MET A 34 -18.76 -13.31 32.52
CA MET A 34 -18.52 -13.51 33.94
C MET A 34 -19.22 -12.40 34.76
N PRO A 35 -19.91 -12.71 35.87
CA PRO A 35 -20.52 -11.71 36.74
C PRO A 35 -19.48 -10.99 37.63
N PRO A 36 -19.74 -9.75 38.08
CA PRO A 36 -18.88 -9.04 39.01
C PRO A 36 -19.04 -9.58 40.44
N ALA A 37 -17.92 -9.86 41.11
CA ALA A 37 -17.89 -10.17 42.54
C ALA A 37 -17.85 -8.87 43.38
N PRO A 38 -18.69 -8.73 44.43
CA PRO A 38 -18.57 -7.67 45.41
C PRO A 38 -17.67 -8.11 46.56
N GLY A 39 -16.47 -7.53 46.67
CA GLY A 39 -15.51 -7.87 47.71
C GLY A 39 -14.72 -6.67 48.19
N ARG A 40 -15.26 -6.00 49.22
CA ARG A 40 -14.57 -5.00 50.06
C ARG A 40 -13.39 -5.68 50.78
N ALA A 41 -12.19 -5.14 50.64
CA ALA A 41 -11.14 -5.23 51.66
C ALA A 41 -10.34 -3.93 51.62
N ALA A 42 -10.45 -3.17 52.70
CA ALA A 42 -9.66 -1.97 52.94
C ALA A 42 -8.24 -2.38 53.36
N SER A 43 -7.23 -1.79 52.73
CA SER A 43 -5.87 -1.70 53.27
C SER A 43 -5.27 -0.34 52.89
N PRO A 44 -4.59 0.35 53.82
CA PRO A 44 -4.06 1.67 53.62
C PRO A 44 -2.73 1.55 52.87
N HIS A 45 -2.66 2.09 51.66
CA HIS A 45 -1.39 2.24 50.97
C HIS A 45 -1.12 3.72 50.71
N SER A 46 -0.15 4.19 51.49
CA SER A 46 0.62 5.42 51.37
C SER A 46 0.49 6.14 50.04
N SER A 47 0.04 7.39 50.08
CA SER A 47 0.09 8.34 48.97
C SER A 47 1.52 8.50 48.45
N PRO A 48 1.83 8.12 47.20
CA PRO A 48 2.93 8.72 46.47
C PRO A 48 2.42 10.07 45.95
N GLY A 49 3.16 11.13 46.23
CA GLY A 49 2.81 12.49 45.81
C GLY A 49 2.57 12.61 44.30
N PRO A 50 1.94 13.70 43.84
CA PRO A 50 1.69 13.95 42.43
C PRO A 50 3.03 14.08 41.70
N THR A 51 3.54 12.95 41.21
CA THR A 51 4.64 12.93 40.28
C THR A 51 4.02 13.32 38.97
N SER A 52 4.13 14.61 38.64
CA SER A 52 3.82 15.17 37.34
C SER A 52 4.59 14.38 36.29
N SER A 53 3.98 13.31 35.77
CA SER A 53 4.47 12.67 34.56
C SER A 53 4.41 13.74 33.47
N PRO A 54 5.53 14.08 32.81
CA PRO A 54 5.43 14.85 31.59
C PRO A 54 4.60 14.00 30.64
N SER A 55 3.34 14.40 30.46
CA SER A 55 2.50 13.87 29.41
C SER A 55 3.24 14.21 28.13
N VAL A 56 3.93 13.22 27.57
CA VAL A 56 4.55 13.31 26.25
C VAL A 56 3.37 13.45 25.30
N THR A 57 2.90 14.69 25.14
CA THR A 57 2.01 15.04 24.05
C THR A 57 2.69 14.53 22.79
N PRO A 58 2.06 13.60 22.03
CA PRO A 58 2.63 13.16 20.78
C PRO A 58 2.85 14.41 19.97
N SER A 59 4.14 14.75 19.79
CA SER A 59 4.57 15.91 19.03
C SER A 59 3.78 15.85 17.74
N LYS A 60 2.89 16.82 17.51
CA LYS A 60 2.12 16.96 16.28
C LYS A 60 3.16 17.16 15.18
N ARG A 61 3.72 16.06 14.67
CA ARG A 61 4.41 16.03 13.39
C ARG A 61 3.35 16.58 12.45
N SER A 62 3.60 17.78 11.92
CA SER A 62 2.75 18.36 10.89
C SER A 62 2.49 17.25 9.89
N LEU A 63 1.24 16.83 9.76
CA LEU A 63 0.85 15.80 8.81
C LEU A 63 1.21 16.39 7.44
N ILE A 64 2.38 16.02 6.93
CA ILE A 64 2.71 16.30 5.54
C ILE A 64 1.70 15.47 4.77
N ASP A 65 0.81 16.16 4.06
CA ASP A 65 -0.22 15.50 3.29
C ASP A 65 0.45 14.83 2.09
N ILE A 66 0.76 13.55 2.26
CA ILE A 66 1.36 12.71 1.23
C ILE A 66 0.19 12.16 0.42
N PRO A 67 0.10 12.46 -0.89
CA PRO A 67 -1.05 12.09 -1.70
C PRO A 67 -1.21 10.57 -1.77
N ARG A 68 -2.47 10.14 -1.90
CA ARG A 68 -2.80 8.74 -2.18
C ARG A 68 -2.31 8.37 -3.58
N ILE A 69 -1.97 7.10 -3.78
CA ILE A 69 -1.40 6.63 -5.04
C ILE A 69 -2.33 6.87 -6.24
N SER A 70 -3.64 6.64 -6.06
CA SER A 70 -4.66 6.83 -7.10
C SER A 70 -4.75 8.29 -7.56
N GLU A 71 -4.85 9.22 -6.62
CA GLU A 71 -4.88 10.67 -6.89
C GLU A 71 -3.59 11.14 -7.57
N TRP A 72 -2.45 10.63 -7.10
CA TRP A 72 -1.15 11.00 -7.68
C TRP A 72 -1.01 10.51 -9.12
N LEU A 73 -1.39 9.26 -9.42
CA LEU A 73 -1.32 8.71 -10.77
C LEU A 73 -2.24 9.44 -11.75
N GLU A 74 -3.44 9.81 -11.30
CA GLU A 74 -4.35 10.65 -12.10
C GLU A 74 -3.72 12.02 -12.39
N GLY A 75 -3.00 12.59 -11.42
CA GLY A 75 -2.21 13.81 -11.61
C GLY A 75 -1.09 13.66 -12.63
N VAL A 76 -0.41 12.51 -12.66
CA VAL A 76 0.65 12.21 -13.66
C VAL A 76 0.07 12.13 -15.07
N ASP A 77 -1.11 11.52 -15.23
CA ASP A 77 -1.76 11.43 -16.55
C ASP A 77 -2.26 12.77 -17.07
N LYS A 78 -2.60 13.70 -16.17
CA LYS A 78 -3.04 15.07 -16.52
C LYS A 78 -1.90 16.06 -16.71
N ASP A 79 -0.67 15.68 -16.41
CA ASP A 79 0.50 16.56 -16.54
C ASP A 79 0.92 16.67 -18.01
N ASP A 80 1.05 17.90 -18.52
CA ASP A 80 1.35 18.17 -19.93
C ASP A 80 2.69 17.59 -20.41
N ILE A 81 3.65 17.39 -19.49
CA ILE A 81 4.99 16.90 -19.80
C ILE A 81 5.09 15.40 -19.55
N ARG A 82 4.56 14.91 -18.41
CA ARG A 82 4.65 13.51 -17.98
C ARG A 82 3.59 12.62 -18.65
N GLY A 83 2.42 13.17 -18.93
CA GLY A 83 1.31 12.51 -19.62
C GLY A 83 1.44 12.49 -21.16
N GLN A 84 2.43 13.19 -21.73
CA GLN A 84 2.57 13.39 -23.18
C GLN A 84 2.67 12.08 -23.98
N ASP A 85 3.23 11.02 -23.37
CA ASP A 85 3.39 9.71 -24.01
C ASP A 85 2.11 8.84 -23.95
N GLY A 86 1.02 9.34 -23.34
CA GLY A 86 -0.28 8.67 -23.33
C GLY A 86 -0.29 7.32 -22.61
N LEU A 87 0.58 7.12 -21.62
CA LEU A 87 0.76 5.85 -20.92
C LEU A 87 -0.43 5.45 -20.04
N GLN A 88 -1.31 6.39 -19.69
CA GLN A 88 -2.48 6.18 -18.83
C GLN A 88 -2.14 5.38 -17.56
N VAL A 89 -1.20 5.89 -16.77
CA VAL A 89 -0.67 5.16 -15.61
C VAL A 89 -1.67 5.06 -14.45
N SER A 90 -2.74 5.86 -14.45
CA SER A 90 -3.86 5.75 -13.51
C SER A 90 -4.55 4.39 -13.54
N GLN A 91 -4.49 3.66 -14.67
CA GLN A 91 -5.06 2.31 -14.77
C GLN A 91 -4.41 1.30 -13.80
N TYR A 92 -3.19 1.58 -13.34
CA TYR A 92 -2.46 0.70 -12.42
C TYR A 92 -2.76 0.97 -10.95
N SER A 93 -3.63 1.94 -10.62
CA SER A 93 -3.90 2.31 -9.23
C SER A 93 -4.43 1.14 -8.41
N ASP A 94 -5.37 0.37 -8.96
CA ASP A 94 -5.99 -0.76 -8.25
C ASP A 94 -4.99 -1.90 -7.99
N ALA A 95 -4.12 -2.17 -8.96
CA ALA A 95 -3.03 -3.14 -8.80
C ALA A 95 -2.06 -2.72 -7.70
N LEU A 96 -1.70 -1.43 -7.63
CA LEU A 96 -0.82 -0.91 -6.60
C LEU A 96 -1.46 -0.97 -5.20
N GLU A 97 -2.72 -0.56 -5.10
CA GLU A 97 -3.45 -0.58 -3.82
C GLU A 97 -3.66 -2.02 -3.31
N THR A 98 -3.95 -2.97 -4.20
CA THR A 98 -4.06 -4.40 -3.87
C THR A 98 -2.74 -4.98 -3.34
N ASN A 99 -1.60 -4.45 -3.80
CA ASN A 99 -0.28 -4.83 -3.31
C ASN A 99 0.17 -4.02 -2.07
N GLY A 100 -0.71 -3.21 -1.48
CA GLY A 100 -0.44 -2.43 -0.28
C GLY A 100 0.36 -1.15 -0.51
N ILE A 101 0.55 -0.72 -1.76
CA ILE A 101 1.16 0.57 -2.11
C ILE A 101 0.05 1.61 -2.11
N ILE A 102 -0.14 2.27 -0.96
CA ILE A 102 -1.27 3.19 -0.76
C ILE A 102 -0.86 4.64 -0.99
N ARG A 103 0.40 4.98 -0.69
CA ARG A 103 0.93 6.35 -0.80
C ARG A 103 2.13 6.39 -1.73
N ILE A 104 2.40 7.58 -2.28
CA ILE A 104 3.59 7.82 -3.11
C ILE A 104 4.91 7.50 -2.36
N SER A 105 4.94 7.65 -1.03
CA SER A 105 6.09 7.28 -0.20
C SER A 105 6.43 5.80 -0.33
N ASP A 106 5.42 4.94 -0.42
CA ASP A 106 5.60 3.49 -0.45
C ASP A 106 6.18 3.07 -1.81
N LEU A 107 5.81 3.79 -2.88
CA LEU A 107 6.32 3.55 -4.23
C LEU A 107 7.80 3.91 -4.41
N VAL A 108 8.32 4.87 -3.63
CA VAL A 108 9.72 5.33 -3.75
C VAL A 108 10.72 4.23 -3.39
N ASP A 109 10.36 3.38 -2.44
CA ASP A 109 11.20 2.31 -1.91
C ASP A 109 11.08 0.99 -2.72
N VAL A 110 10.14 0.93 -3.66
CA VAL A 110 9.91 -0.25 -4.51
C VAL A 110 10.95 -0.34 -5.62
N GLU A 111 11.50 -1.54 -5.80
CA GLU A 111 12.40 -1.82 -6.92
C GLU A 111 11.63 -1.89 -8.25
N VAL A 112 12.20 -1.37 -9.33
CA VAL A 112 11.56 -1.35 -10.67
C VAL A 112 11.11 -2.75 -11.10
N ASN A 113 11.92 -3.79 -10.86
CA ASN A 113 11.58 -5.17 -11.22
C ASN A 113 10.35 -5.69 -10.44
N GLN A 114 10.24 -5.35 -9.16
CA GLN A 114 9.07 -5.70 -8.35
C GLN A 114 7.85 -4.94 -8.83
N LEU A 115 8.01 -3.64 -9.14
CA LEU A 115 6.92 -2.82 -9.66
C LEU A 115 6.36 -3.40 -10.97
N MET A 116 7.24 -3.80 -11.90
CA MET A 116 6.83 -4.47 -13.14
C MET A 116 5.99 -5.72 -12.87
N ALA A 117 6.42 -6.56 -11.92
CA ALA A 117 5.70 -7.78 -11.57
C ALA A 117 4.32 -7.50 -10.94
N MET A 118 4.20 -6.42 -10.15
CA MET A 118 2.95 -6.04 -9.49
C MET A 118 1.92 -5.46 -10.46
N ILE A 119 2.34 -4.58 -11.37
CA ILE A 119 1.41 -3.86 -12.26
C ILE A 119 1.30 -4.49 -13.66
N GLY A 120 2.13 -5.49 -13.96
CA GLY A 120 2.17 -6.14 -15.27
C GLY A 120 2.62 -5.23 -16.42
N ALA A 121 3.33 -4.14 -16.12
CA ALA A 121 3.79 -3.17 -17.12
C ALA A 121 5.23 -3.43 -17.59
N ASN A 122 5.59 -2.82 -18.72
CA ASN A 122 6.96 -2.86 -19.21
C ASN A 122 7.92 -2.07 -18.31
N TRP A 123 9.22 -2.36 -18.45
CA TRP A 123 10.27 -1.72 -17.67
C TRP A 123 10.28 -0.19 -17.80
N GLY A 124 10.00 0.34 -19.00
CA GLY A 124 9.98 1.79 -19.24
C GLY A 124 8.93 2.51 -18.41
N VAL A 125 7.72 1.96 -18.33
CA VAL A 125 6.62 2.51 -17.52
C VAL A 125 6.96 2.44 -16.04
N ALA A 126 7.40 1.28 -15.55
CA ALA A 126 7.77 1.10 -14.15
C ALA A 126 8.93 2.03 -13.73
N ASN A 127 9.97 2.13 -14.56
CA ASN A 127 11.12 3.00 -14.30
C ASN A 127 10.72 4.49 -14.25
N ARG A 128 9.85 4.93 -15.16
CA ARG A 128 9.33 6.32 -15.15
C ARG A 128 8.49 6.61 -13.92
N LEU A 129 7.61 5.69 -13.52
CA LEU A 129 6.79 5.83 -12.31
C LEU A 129 7.66 6.01 -11.06
N VAL A 130 8.67 5.15 -10.86
CA VAL A 130 9.59 5.28 -9.73
C VAL A 130 10.35 6.62 -9.78
N LYS A 131 10.75 7.06 -10.97
CA LYS A 131 11.44 8.35 -11.14
C LYS A 131 10.54 9.53 -10.76
N TYR A 132 9.30 9.58 -11.25
CA TYR A 132 8.34 10.62 -10.91
C TYR A 132 8.00 10.62 -9.42
N ALA A 133 7.82 9.44 -8.83
CA ALA A 133 7.56 9.29 -7.40
C ALA A 133 8.70 9.89 -6.56
N LYS A 134 9.96 9.61 -6.94
CA LYS A 134 11.16 10.17 -6.28
C LYS A 134 11.26 11.68 -6.41
N GLU A 135 11.00 12.21 -7.60
CA GLU A 135 10.99 13.66 -7.85
C GLU A 135 9.96 14.37 -6.97
N ASP A 136 8.73 13.86 -6.94
CA ASP A 136 7.62 14.49 -6.22
C ASP A 136 7.78 14.36 -4.71
N MET A 137 8.24 13.20 -4.22
CA MET A 137 8.58 13.03 -2.80
C MET A 137 9.73 13.95 -2.38
N GLY A 138 10.70 14.17 -3.27
CA GLY A 138 11.76 15.17 -3.08
C GLY A 138 11.21 16.59 -2.94
N GLN A 139 10.20 16.97 -3.73
CA GLN A 139 9.53 18.26 -3.62
C GLN A 139 8.70 18.39 -2.34
N ILE A 140 7.95 17.36 -1.96
CA ILE A 140 7.17 17.30 -0.73
C ILE A 140 8.08 17.49 0.49
N ASN A 141 9.22 16.81 0.52
CA ASN A 141 10.22 16.92 1.57
C ASN A 141 10.89 18.30 1.66
N LYS A 142 11.03 19.01 0.53
CA LYS A 142 11.53 20.39 0.52
C LYS A 142 10.48 21.37 1.04
N LYS A 143 9.23 21.23 0.60
CA LYS A 143 8.10 22.08 1.04
C LYS A 143 7.86 21.95 2.55
N SER A 144 7.92 20.72 3.08
CA SER A 144 7.75 20.48 4.52
C SER A 144 8.85 21.08 5.39
N LYS A 145 10.10 21.09 4.92
CA LYS A 145 11.22 21.76 5.60
C LYS A 145 11.07 23.29 5.59
N LYS A 146 10.59 23.88 4.49
CA LYS A 146 10.38 25.33 4.37
C LYS A 146 9.24 25.85 5.24
N SER A 147 8.19 25.05 5.45
CA SER A 147 7.04 25.43 6.29
C SER A 147 7.30 25.40 7.81
N ARG A 148 8.48 24.92 8.25
CA ARG A 148 8.86 24.82 9.67
C ARG A 148 9.69 26.02 10.17
N HIS A 149 10.00 26.96 9.29
CA HIS A 149 10.78 28.16 9.56
C HIS A 149 9.87 29.39 9.55
#